data_AF-C9MLB0-F1
#
_entry.id   AF-C9MLB0-F1
#
_cell.length_a   1.000
_cell.length_b   1.000
_cell.length_c   1.000
_cell.angle_alpha   90.00
_cell.angle_beta   90.00
_cell.angle_gamma   90.00
#
_symmetry.space_group_name_H-M   'P 1'
#
loop_
_entity.id
_entity.type
_entity.pdbx_description
1 polymer ?
#
loop_
_entity_poly.entity_id
_entity_poly.type
_entity_poly.pdbx_seq_one_letter_code
_entity_poly.pdbx_strand_id
1 'polypeptide(L)'
;MNLKTTLNKLKTKWFNFLERMSYRQKVSLVMLCGVIVGLAGLFFYLLRMHTYIIGDDPAACINCHIMSPYYATWSHSAHARNTTCNDCHVPNNNIASHYAFKGMDGMKHVAYFVTHSESQAIEAEDASAEVIMDNCIRCHKQLNQEFVKTGRIDYMEAKRGEGKACWDCHRDVAHMRKNSLSSTPGAEFVEPMPPSPVPDWLQKVLGRK
;
A
#
# COMPACT_ATOMS: atom_id res chain seq x y z
N MET A 1 21.99 -30.38 -8.87
CA MET A 1 22.25 -30.46 -7.41
C MET A 1 20.92 -30.68 -6.70
N ASN A 2 20.77 -31.76 -5.93
CA ASN A 2 19.45 -32.30 -5.56
C ASN A 2 18.86 -31.58 -4.33
N LEU A 3 17.74 -30.87 -4.50
CA LEU A 3 17.08 -30.04 -3.46
C LEU A 3 16.81 -30.82 -2.16
N LYS A 4 16.54 -32.14 -2.28
CA LYS A 4 16.30 -33.04 -1.14
C LYS A 4 17.53 -33.23 -0.25
N THR A 5 18.72 -33.31 -0.86
CA THR A 5 19.98 -33.47 -0.10
C THR A 5 20.40 -32.20 0.63
N THR A 6 20.14 -31.03 0.07
CA THR A 6 20.38 -29.73 0.73
C THR A 6 19.41 -29.53 1.89
N LEU A 7 18.12 -29.84 1.72
CA LEU A 7 17.13 -29.77 2.81
C LEU A 7 17.47 -30.70 3.98
N ASN A 8 17.86 -31.95 3.69
CA ASN A 8 18.22 -32.91 4.74
C ASN A 8 19.48 -32.50 5.51
N LYS A 9 20.48 -31.92 4.83
CA LYS A 9 21.67 -31.33 5.48
C LYS A 9 21.32 -30.12 6.34
N LEU A 10 20.38 -29.27 5.89
CA LEU A 10 19.91 -28.13 6.67
C LEU A 10 19.18 -28.60 7.94
N LYS A 11 18.28 -29.57 7.79
CA LYS A 11 17.50 -30.17 8.86
C LYS A 11 18.39 -30.80 9.94
N THR A 12 19.38 -31.60 9.55
CA THR A 12 20.33 -32.21 10.50
C THR A 12 21.20 -31.16 11.19
N LYS A 13 21.70 -30.14 10.48
CA LYS A 13 22.42 -29.03 11.12
C LYS A 13 21.55 -28.28 12.13
N TRP A 14 20.27 -28.08 11.83
CA TRP A 14 19.31 -27.42 12.71
C TRP A 14 19.04 -28.24 13.98
N PHE A 15 18.79 -29.54 13.85
CA PHE A 15 18.59 -30.41 15.03
C PHE A 15 19.83 -30.49 15.92
N ASN A 16 21.02 -30.65 15.33
CA ASN A 16 22.27 -30.66 16.10
C ASN A 16 22.53 -29.31 16.81
N PHE A 17 22.14 -28.20 16.19
CA PHE A 17 22.20 -26.88 16.82
C PHE A 17 21.23 -26.77 18.00
N LEU A 18 19.98 -27.23 17.84
CA LEU A 18 18.98 -27.22 18.90
C LEU A 18 19.35 -28.15 20.07
N GLU A 19 19.92 -29.32 19.81
CA GLU A 19 20.37 -30.26 20.84
C GLU A 19 21.51 -29.70 21.71
N ARG A 20 22.38 -28.88 21.11
CA ARG A 20 23.50 -28.23 21.79
C ARG A 20 23.07 -27.10 22.74
N MET A 21 21.82 -26.63 22.65
CA MET A 21 21.29 -25.60 23.54
C MET A 21 20.78 -26.18 24.85
N SER A 22 21.10 -25.52 25.96
CA SER A 22 20.56 -25.86 27.29
C SER A 22 19.04 -25.67 27.36
N TYR A 23 18.38 -26.35 28.30
CA TYR A 23 16.93 -26.21 28.54
C TYR A 23 16.51 -24.74 28.75
N ARG A 24 17.30 -23.97 29.51
CA ARG A 24 17.05 -22.54 29.75
C ARG A 24 17.10 -21.72 28.46
N GLN A 25 18.08 -21.97 27.59
CA GLN A 25 18.18 -21.29 26.29
C GLN A 25 17.02 -21.64 25.37
N LYS A 26 16.56 -22.90 25.37
CA LYS A 26 15.36 -23.32 24.62
C LYS A 26 14.12 -22.58 25.09
N VAL A 27 13.89 -22.51 26.41
CA VAL A 27 12.75 -21.78 26.99
C VAL A 27 12.82 -20.29 26.67
N SER A 28 13.99 -19.65 26.83
CA SER A 28 14.17 -18.23 26.49
C SER A 28 13.89 -17.96 25.00
N LEU A 29 14.36 -18.83 24.10
CA LEU A 29 14.15 -18.67 22.66
C LEU A 29 12.67 -18.82 22.29
N VAL A 30 11.97 -19.80 22.87
CA VAL A 30 10.53 -19.97 22.65
C VAL A 30 9.75 -18.75 23.16
N MET A 31 10.08 -18.24 24.36
CA MET A 31 9.45 -17.03 24.91
C MET A 31 9.69 -15.81 24.03
N LEU A 32 10.94 -15.60 23.57
CA LEU A 32 11.29 -14.50 22.67
C LEU A 32 10.53 -14.60 21.35
N CYS A 33 10.48 -15.79 20.73
CA CYS A 33 9.71 -16.01 19.52
C CYS A 33 8.21 -15.75 19.76
N GLY A 34 7.65 -16.20 20.88
CA GLY A 34 6.26 -15.94 21.25
C GLY A 34 5.95 -14.45 21.36
N VAL A 35 6.83 -13.67 21.99
CA VAL A 35 6.70 -12.21 22.08
C VAL A 35 6.77 -11.57 20.70
N ILE A 36 7.74 -11.94 19.87
CA ILE A 36 7.89 -11.40 18.51
C ILE A 36 6.65 -11.70 17.66
N VAL A 37 6.17 -12.95 17.66
CA VAL A 37 4.98 -13.36 16.91
C VAL A 37 3.73 -12.66 17.44
N GLY A 38 3.59 -12.53 18.76
CA GLY A 38 2.47 -11.83 19.39
C GLY A 38 2.44 -10.33 19.02
N LEU A 39 3.59 -9.65 19.09
CA LEU A 39 3.71 -8.24 18.71
C LEU A 39 3.48 -8.03 17.22
N ALA A 40 4.03 -8.90 16.36
CA ALA A 40 3.80 -8.83 14.91
C ALA A 40 2.31 -9.06 14.58
N GLY A 41 1.66 -10.03 15.22
CA GLY A 41 0.23 -10.28 15.07
C GLY A 41 -0.62 -9.07 15.50
N LEU A 42 -0.30 -8.48 16.65
CA LEU A 42 -0.96 -7.26 17.11
C LEU A 42 -0.76 -6.09 16.14
N PHE A 43 0.45 -5.91 15.62
CA PHE A 43 0.79 -4.88 14.65
C PHE A 43 -0.06 -5.02 13.37
N PHE A 44 -0.10 -6.21 12.77
CA PHE A 44 -0.92 -6.46 11.58
C PHE A 44 -2.44 -6.32 11.84
N TYR A 45 -2.90 -6.65 13.04
CA TYR A 45 -4.28 -6.43 13.45
C TYR A 45 -4.62 -4.94 13.53
N LEU A 46 -3.77 -4.13 14.17
CA LEU A 46 -3.95 -2.68 14.29
C LEU A 46 -3.89 -1.97 12.93
N LEU A 47 -3.05 -2.46 12.01
CA LEU A 47 -3.03 -2.02 10.62
C LEU A 47 -4.25 -2.47 9.81
N ARG A 48 -5.19 -3.22 10.41
CA ARG A 48 -6.36 -3.78 9.73
C ARG A 48 -6.00 -4.56 8.45
N MET A 49 -4.82 -5.18 8.43
CA MET A 49 -4.34 -5.87 7.23
C MET A 49 -5.32 -6.99 6.81
N HIS A 50 -5.92 -7.67 7.79
CA HIS A 50 -6.89 -8.74 7.57
C HIS A 50 -8.18 -8.32 6.84
N THR A 51 -8.61 -7.06 6.92
CA THR A 51 -9.85 -6.60 6.24
C THR A 51 -9.61 -6.17 4.80
N TYR A 52 -8.37 -5.80 4.46
CA TYR A 52 -8.08 -5.05 3.23
C TYR A 52 -7.08 -5.73 2.29
N ILE A 53 -6.50 -6.87 2.67
CA ILE A 53 -5.47 -7.54 1.87
C ILE A 53 -6.02 -8.16 0.58
N ILE A 54 -7.31 -8.54 0.55
CA ILE A 54 -7.95 -9.23 -0.59
C ILE A 54 -8.83 -8.27 -1.43
N GLY A 55 -9.20 -7.11 -0.89
CA GLY A 55 -10.17 -6.21 -1.51
C GLY A 55 -9.57 -4.91 -2.04
N ASP A 56 -10.32 -4.23 -2.90
CA ASP A 56 -9.97 -2.92 -3.47
C ASP A 56 -10.83 -1.78 -2.91
N ASP A 57 -11.40 -2.00 -1.72
CA ASP A 57 -12.21 -1.00 -1.02
C ASP A 57 -11.38 0.27 -0.76
N PRO A 58 -11.78 1.44 -1.29
CA PRO A 58 -11.12 2.72 -1.01
C PRO A 58 -11.01 3.06 0.48
N ALA A 59 -11.89 2.54 1.34
CA ALA A 59 -11.79 2.70 2.80
C ALA A 59 -10.52 2.07 3.39
N ALA A 60 -9.93 1.08 2.71
CA ALA A 60 -8.63 0.52 3.06
C ALA A 60 -7.51 1.55 2.97
N CYS A 61 -7.55 2.38 1.94
CA CYS A 61 -6.50 3.35 1.63
C CYS A 61 -6.47 4.49 2.66
N ILE A 62 -7.62 4.82 3.27
CA ILE A 62 -7.73 5.81 4.36
C ILE A 62 -7.69 5.21 5.76
N ASN A 63 -7.12 4.02 5.93
CA ASN A 63 -6.84 3.50 7.26
C ASN A 63 -5.85 4.40 8.03
N CYS A 64 -5.01 5.14 7.30
CA CYS A 64 -4.14 6.16 7.84
C CYS A 64 -4.65 7.55 7.42
N HIS A 65 -4.83 8.45 8.40
CA HIS A 65 -5.29 9.82 8.20
C HIS A 65 -4.44 10.65 7.20
N ILE A 66 -3.16 10.31 7.01
CA ILE A 66 -2.30 10.95 6.00
C ILE A 66 -2.83 10.78 4.57
N MET A 67 -3.63 9.74 4.33
CA MET A 67 -4.26 9.49 3.03
C MET A 67 -5.60 10.21 2.85
N SER A 68 -6.16 10.83 3.90
CA SER A 68 -7.45 11.52 3.85
C SER A 68 -7.54 12.62 2.78
N PRO A 69 -6.51 13.47 2.56
CA PRO A 69 -6.47 14.40 1.41
C PRO A 69 -6.72 13.75 0.06
N TYR A 70 -6.07 12.61 -0.18
CA TYR A 70 -6.11 11.90 -1.44
C TYR A 70 -7.47 11.26 -1.68
N TYR A 71 -8.07 10.69 -0.64
CA TYR A 71 -9.43 10.18 -0.73
C TYR A 71 -10.44 11.31 -0.93
N ALA A 72 -10.36 12.40 -0.17
CA ALA A 72 -11.27 13.54 -0.29
C ALA A 72 -11.24 14.13 -1.71
N THR A 73 -10.05 14.29 -2.28
CA THR A 73 -9.90 14.80 -3.65
C THR A 73 -10.35 13.78 -4.71
N TRP A 74 -10.09 12.50 -4.50
CA TRP A 74 -10.57 11.42 -5.38
C TRP A 74 -12.10 11.30 -5.34
N SER A 75 -12.72 11.33 -4.15
CA SER A 75 -14.17 11.17 -3.95
C SER A 75 -14.99 12.26 -4.64
N HIS A 76 -14.39 13.44 -4.82
CA HIS A 76 -14.97 14.57 -5.57
C HIS A 76 -14.56 14.61 -7.05
N SER A 77 -13.73 13.67 -7.52
CA SER A 77 -13.30 13.57 -8.91
C SER A 77 -14.29 12.81 -9.79
N ALA A 78 -14.11 12.91 -11.12
CA ALA A 78 -14.88 12.12 -12.08
C ALA A 78 -14.66 10.59 -11.93
N HIS A 79 -13.52 10.19 -11.37
CA HIS A 79 -13.12 8.78 -11.30
C HIS A 79 -13.74 8.03 -10.12
N ALA A 80 -14.11 8.71 -9.03
CA ALA A 80 -14.72 8.06 -7.85
C ALA A 80 -16.05 7.34 -8.12
N ARG A 81 -16.71 7.63 -9.24
CA ARG A 81 -17.97 6.96 -9.60
C ARG A 81 -17.76 5.52 -10.08
N ASN A 82 -16.67 5.27 -10.79
CA ASN A 82 -16.50 4.05 -11.57
C ASN A 82 -15.17 3.32 -11.31
N THR A 83 -14.26 3.90 -10.53
CA THR A 83 -12.94 3.32 -10.27
C THR A 83 -12.59 3.46 -8.79
N THR A 84 -11.83 2.51 -8.26
CA THR A 84 -11.21 2.53 -6.93
C THR A 84 -9.79 3.09 -6.98
N CYS A 85 -9.13 3.21 -5.82
CA CYS A 85 -7.74 3.64 -5.75
C CYS A 85 -6.81 2.69 -6.54
N ASN A 86 -7.03 1.38 -6.42
CA ASN A 86 -6.18 0.36 -7.02
C ASN A 86 -6.34 0.25 -8.54
N ASP A 87 -7.46 0.72 -9.10
CA ASP A 87 -7.64 0.81 -10.55
C ASP A 87 -6.62 1.73 -11.22
N CYS A 88 -6.10 2.72 -10.47
CA CYS A 88 -5.06 3.64 -10.90
C CYS A 88 -3.69 3.28 -10.31
N HIS A 89 -3.61 2.97 -9.02
CA HIS A 89 -2.33 2.85 -8.29
C HIS A 89 -1.72 1.45 -8.27
N VAL A 90 -2.44 0.41 -8.73
CA VAL A 90 -1.95 -0.98 -8.73
C VAL A 90 -2.01 -1.54 -10.16
N PRO A 91 -1.03 -2.34 -10.60
CA PRO A 91 -1.06 -2.93 -11.94
C PRO A 91 -2.22 -3.92 -12.07
N ASN A 92 -2.92 -3.85 -13.21
CA ASN A 92 -4.08 -4.69 -13.51
C ASN A 92 -3.83 -5.63 -14.70
N ASN A 93 -2.56 -5.92 -15.01
CA ASN A 93 -2.15 -6.80 -16.12
C ASN A 93 -2.24 -8.29 -15.77
N ASN A 94 -1.98 -8.67 -14.51
CA ASN A 94 -2.22 -10.01 -13.99
C ASN A 94 -2.32 -10.00 -12.46
N ILE A 95 -2.85 -11.09 -11.89
CA ILE A 95 -3.08 -11.20 -10.45
C ILE A 95 -1.78 -11.20 -9.62
N ALA A 96 -0.70 -11.78 -10.15
CA ALA A 96 0.55 -11.91 -9.41
C ALA A 96 1.25 -10.56 -9.25
N SER A 97 1.36 -9.77 -10.33
CA SER A 97 1.89 -8.41 -10.28
C SER A 97 1.01 -7.49 -9.44
N HIS A 98 -0.32 -7.62 -9.53
CA HIS A 98 -1.25 -6.84 -8.73
C HIS A 98 -0.94 -6.97 -7.23
N TYR A 99 -0.97 -8.20 -6.69
CA TYR A 99 -0.74 -8.41 -5.27
C TYR A 99 0.72 -8.21 -4.85
N ALA A 100 1.69 -8.51 -5.73
CA ALA A 100 3.10 -8.25 -5.43
C ALA A 100 3.38 -6.75 -5.30
N PHE A 101 2.86 -5.93 -6.23
CA PHE A 101 3.02 -4.49 -6.19
C PHE A 101 2.27 -3.88 -5.01
N LYS A 102 1.00 -4.27 -4.80
CA LYS A 102 0.18 -3.83 -3.65
C LYS A 102 0.86 -4.12 -2.32
N GLY A 103 1.45 -5.31 -2.17
CA GLY A 103 2.19 -5.69 -0.97
C GLY A 103 3.47 -4.88 -0.79
N MET A 104 4.26 -4.72 -1.84
CA MET A 104 5.52 -3.95 -1.80
C MET A 104 5.27 -2.47 -1.48
N ASP A 105 4.33 -1.84 -2.18
CA ASP A 105 3.97 -0.44 -2.01
C ASP A 105 3.33 -0.19 -0.64
N GLY A 106 2.41 -1.07 -0.21
CA GLY A 106 1.84 -1.02 1.13
C GLY A 106 2.89 -1.13 2.24
N MET A 107 3.89 -2.02 2.10
CA MET A 107 5.00 -2.12 3.05
C MET A 107 5.87 -0.86 3.07
N LYS A 108 6.10 -0.21 1.92
CA LYS A 108 6.80 1.07 1.86
C LYS A 108 6.03 2.17 2.60
N HIS A 109 4.72 2.28 2.39
CA HIS A 109 3.89 3.26 3.10
C HIS A 109 3.96 3.08 4.63
N VAL A 110 3.87 1.83 5.10
CA VAL A 110 4.03 1.50 6.52
C VAL A 110 5.43 1.87 7.02
N ALA A 111 6.47 1.55 6.26
CA ALA A 111 7.84 1.89 6.62
C ALA A 111 8.00 3.41 6.77
N TYR A 112 7.62 4.19 5.75
CA TYR A 112 7.75 5.66 5.77
C TYR A 112 7.01 6.28 6.96
N PHE A 113 5.79 5.81 7.26
CA PHE A 113 4.99 6.31 8.37
C PHE A 113 5.58 5.96 9.74
N VAL A 114 6.05 4.72 9.92
CA VAL A 114 6.68 4.28 11.19
C VAL A 114 8.02 5.00 11.41
N THR A 115 8.76 5.32 10.36
CA THR A 115 10.03 6.05 10.45
C THR A 115 9.87 7.57 10.40
N HIS A 116 8.65 8.11 10.33
CA HIS A 116 8.37 9.55 10.25
C HIS A 116 9.13 10.24 9.11
N SER A 117 9.19 9.58 7.96
CA SER A 117 9.94 10.01 6.77
C SER A 117 9.04 10.36 5.59
N GLU A 118 7.74 10.50 5.84
CA GLU A 118 6.77 11.02 4.89
C GLU A 118 7.07 12.47 4.47
N SER A 119 6.85 12.79 3.21
CA SER A 119 6.84 14.16 2.74
C SER A 119 5.50 14.84 3.07
N GLN A 120 5.51 16.16 3.25
CA GLN A 120 4.28 16.93 3.50
C GLN A 120 3.30 16.88 2.32
N ALA A 121 3.82 16.77 1.10
CA ALA A 121 3.06 16.45 -0.09
C ALA A 121 3.64 15.17 -0.67
N ILE A 122 2.85 14.09 -0.71
CA ILE A 122 3.30 12.80 -1.22
C ILE A 122 3.20 12.82 -2.74
N GLU A 123 4.29 12.42 -3.37
CA GLU A 123 4.44 12.32 -4.81
C GLU A 123 4.66 10.85 -5.18
N ALA A 124 4.19 10.47 -6.37
CA ALA A 124 4.36 9.12 -6.86
C ALA A 124 5.84 8.85 -7.18
N GLU A 125 6.40 7.78 -6.63
CA GLU A 125 7.69 7.25 -7.09
C GLU A 125 7.58 6.77 -8.55
N ASP A 126 8.70 6.70 -9.27
CA ASP A 126 8.72 6.34 -10.70
C ASP A 126 7.95 5.04 -11.02
N ALA A 127 8.08 4.03 -10.16
CA ALA A 127 7.38 2.76 -10.35
C ALA A 127 5.85 2.91 -10.22
N SER A 128 5.38 3.75 -9.31
CA SER A 128 3.96 4.03 -9.13
C SER A 128 3.44 4.92 -10.25
N ALA A 129 4.23 5.91 -10.69
CA ALA A 129 3.89 6.77 -11.82
C ALA A 129 3.75 5.97 -13.13
N GLU A 130 4.64 5.00 -13.38
CA GLU A 130 4.52 4.06 -14.50
C GLU A 130 3.21 3.28 -14.46
N VAL A 131 2.88 2.68 -13.31
CA VAL A 131 1.62 1.94 -13.12
C VAL A 131 0.40 2.83 -13.35
N ILE A 132 0.42 4.06 -12.84
CA ILE A 132 -0.66 5.03 -13.02
C ILE A 132 -0.84 5.37 -14.50
N MET A 133 0.25 5.65 -15.22
CA MET A 133 0.21 5.96 -16.65
C MET A 133 -0.32 4.78 -17.47
N ASP A 134 0.15 3.57 -17.19
CA ASP A 134 -0.35 2.34 -17.81
C ASP A 134 -1.85 2.16 -17.60
N ASN A 135 -2.34 2.45 -16.39
CA ASN A 135 -3.76 2.37 -16.07
C ASN A 135 -4.59 3.47 -16.76
N CYS A 136 -4.05 4.68 -16.94
CA CYS A 136 -4.67 5.69 -17.80
C CYS A 136 -4.83 5.16 -19.23
N ILE A 137 -3.75 4.61 -19.81
CA ILE A 137 -3.76 4.09 -21.19
C ILE A 137 -4.67 2.88 -21.32
N ARG A 138 -4.73 2.00 -20.30
CA ARG A 138 -5.58 0.81 -20.26
C ARG A 138 -7.05 1.18 -20.42
N CYS A 139 -7.55 2.13 -19.62
CA CYS A 139 -8.95 2.54 -19.65
C CYS A 139 -9.26 3.48 -20.84
N HIS A 140 -8.34 4.39 -21.18
CA HIS A 140 -8.51 5.34 -22.28
C HIS A 140 -7.91 4.86 -23.61
N LYS A 141 -7.77 3.55 -23.78
CA LYS A 141 -7.16 2.94 -24.98
C LYS A 141 -7.86 3.37 -26.27
N GLN A 142 -9.19 3.34 -26.29
CA GLN A 142 -9.96 3.73 -27.46
C GLN A 142 -9.73 5.21 -27.82
N LEU A 143 -9.79 6.09 -26.81
CA LEU A 143 -9.50 7.52 -26.95
C LEU A 143 -8.14 7.74 -27.63
N ASN A 144 -7.09 7.14 -27.05
CA ASN A 144 -5.71 7.31 -27.49
C ASN A 144 -5.42 6.70 -28.86
N GLN A 145 -6.07 5.59 -29.23
CA GLN A 145 -5.78 4.87 -30.47
C GLN A 145 -6.67 5.27 -31.65
N GLU A 146 -7.94 5.58 -31.41
CA GLU A 146 -8.92 5.77 -32.49
C GLU A 146 -9.19 7.25 -32.76
N PHE A 147 -9.25 8.07 -31.71
CA PHE A 147 -9.69 9.46 -31.83
C PHE A 147 -8.53 10.44 -31.93
N VAL A 148 -7.70 10.50 -30.88
CA VAL A 148 -6.60 11.50 -30.82
C VAL A 148 -5.30 10.98 -31.43
N LYS A 149 -5.14 9.65 -31.58
CA LYS A 149 -3.98 8.99 -32.19
C LYS A 149 -2.64 9.47 -31.63
N THR A 150 -2.61 9.84 -30.35
CA THR A 150 -1.44 10.38 -29.63
C THR A 150 -0.37 9.32 -29.37
N GLY A 151 -0.62 8.06 -29.73
CA GLY A 151 0.28 6.93 -29.47
C GLY A 151 0.07 6.34 -28.08
N ARG A 152 1.02 5.52 -27.63
CA ARG A 152 1.10 4.97 -26.26
C ARG A 152 2.48 5.29 -25.72
N ILE A 153 2.68 6.53 -25.30
CA ILE A 153 3.89 6.93 -24.62
C ILE A 153 3.77 6.48 -23.16
N ASP A 154 4.72 5.70 -22.68
CA ASP A 154 4.79 5.28 -21.28
C ASP A 154 5.38 6.38 -20.38
N TYR A 155 5.36 6.20 -19.05
CA TYR A 155 5.84 7.28 -18.17
C TYR A 155 7.37 7.44 -18.24
N MET A 156 8.12 6.35 -18.44
CA MET A 156 9.57 6.41 -18.60
C MET A 156 10.02 7.11 -19.90
N GLU A 157 9.27 6.99 -20.99
CA GLU A 157 9.43 7.76 -22.22
C GLU A 157 9.11 9.24 -22.00
N ALA A 158 7.98 9.54 -21.32
CA ALA A 158 7.63 10.91 -20.95
C ALA A 158 8.71 11.57 -20.08
N LYS A 159 9.27 10.83 -19.12
CA LYS A 159 10.36 11.28 -18.25
C LYS A 159 11.66 11.58 -19.01
N ARG A 160 11.90 10.88 -20.13
CA ARG A 160 13.03 11.14 -21.05
C ARG A 160 12.79 12.32 -22.00
N GLY A 161 11.62 12.96 -21.94
CA GLY A 161 11.27 14.09 -22.80
C GLY A 161 10.74 13.68 -24.17
N GLU A 162 10.40 12.41 -24.36
CA GLU A 162 9.84 11.88 -25.62
C GLU A 162 8.33 12.19 -25.73
N GLY A 163 7.72 12.70 -24.66
CA GLY A 163 6.32 13.10 -24.61
C GLY A 163 5.94 13.78 -23.30
N LYS A 164 4.64 13.74 -22.97
CA LYS A 164 4.05 14.24 -21.73
C LYS A 164 3.27 13.14 -21.04
N ALA A 165 3.32 13.10 -19.71
CA ALA A 165 2.45 12.22 -18.95
C ALA A 165 1.00 12.71 -19.05
N CYS A 166 0.02 11.81 -18.92
CA CYS A 166 -1.40 12.17 -19.02
C CYS A 166 -1.77 13.36 -18.11
N TRP A 167 -1.27 13.34 -16.88
CA TRP A 167 -1.54 14.35 -15.85
C TRP A 167 -0.75 15.66 -16.02
N ASP A 168 0.22 15.75 -16.94
CA ASP A 168 0.88 17.02 -17.25
C ASP A 168 -0.13 18.03 -17.82
N CYS A 169 -1.09 17.52 -18.59
CA CYS A 169 -2.23 18.28 -19.11
C CYS A 169 -3.49 18.06 -18.28
N HIS A 170 -3.81 16.81 -17.92
CA HIS A 170 -5.00 16.44 -17.12
C HIS A 170 -4.74 16.57 -15.61
N ARG A 171 -4.36 17.77 -15.18
CA ARG A 171 -3.86 18.06 -13.82
C ARG A 171 -4.89 17.87 -12.70
N ASP A 172 -6.18 17.79 -13.05
CA ASP A 172 -7.27 17.65 -12.07
C ASP A 172 -7.75 16.20 -11.91
N VAL A 173 -7.08 15.23 -12.55
CA VAL A 173 -7.40 13.79 -12.45
C VAL A 173 -6.79 13.15 -11.20
N ALA A 174 -5.49 13.35 -10.99
CA ALA A 174 -4.70 12.68 -9.94
C ALA A 174 -4.70 13.52 -8.65
N HIS A 175 -5.84 13.58 -7.95
CA HIS A 175 -6.00 14.30 -6.68
C HIS A 175 -5.93 15.84 -6.78
N MET A 176 -6.21 16.39 -7.97
CA MET A 176 -6.13 17.84 -8.24
C MET A 176 -4.74 18.42 -7.90
N ARG A 177 -4.65 19.75 -7.75
CA ARG A 177 -3.47 20.43 -7.21
C ARG A 177 -3.43 20.46 -5.67
N LYS A 178 -4.22 19.61 -5.00
CA LYS A 178 -4.44 19.62 -3.55
C LYS A 178 -4.05 18.27 -2.94
N ASN A 179 -2.74 18.00 -2.93
CA ASN A 179 -2.13 16.74 -2.50
C ASN A 179 -1.44 16.84 -1.13
N SER A 180 -1.91 17.71 -0.23
CA SER A 180 -1.34 17.84 1.12
C SER A 180 -2.41 18.09 2.17
N LEU A 181 -2.10 17.74 3.43
CA LEU A 181 -2.95 18.02 4.59
C LEU A 181 -3.29 19.51 4.69
N SER A 182 -2.32 20.39 4.43
CA SER A 182 -2.51 21.84 4.43
C SER A 182 -3.47 22.32 3.34
N SER A 183 -3.54 21.61 2.20
CA SER A 183 -4.43 21.96 1.09
C SER A 183 -5.87 21.44 1.25
N THR A 184 -6.08 20.50 2.18
CA THR A 184 -7.35 19.84 2.48
C THR A 184 -7.54 19.68 4.00
N PRO A 185 -7.58 20.79 4.76
CA PRO A 185 -7.63 20.73 6.21
C PRO A 185 -8.91 20.07 6.71
N GLY A 186 -8.78 19.15 7.65
CA GLY A 186 -9.90 18.46 8.28
C GLY A 186 -10.54 17.36 7.45
N ALA A 187 -9.93 16.96 6.33
CA ALA A 187 -10.34 15.79 5.54
C ALA A 187 -10.43 14.54 6.43
N GLU A 188 -9.52 14.39 7.38
CA GLU A 188 -9.50 13.29 8.34
C GLU A 188 -10.73 13.24 9.26
N PHE A 189 -11.52 14.30 9.39
CA PHE A 189 -12.73 14.30 10.23
C PHE A 189 -14.03 14.10 9.43
N VAL A 190 -13.96 14.18 8.10
CA VAL A 190 -15.14 14.11 7.22
C VAL A 190 -15.16 12.86 6.35
N GLU A 191 -13.99 12.33 5.99
CA GLU A 191 -13.90 11.13 5.17
C GLU A 191 -14.30 9.88 5.97
N PRO A 192 -14.86 8.84 5.32
CA PRO A 192 -15.38 7.64 5.98
C PRO A 192 -14.25 6.71 6.44
N MET A 193 -13.41 7.19 7.34
CA MET A 193 -12.32 6.42 7.91
C MET A 193 -12.86 5.20 8.67
N PRO A 194 -12.15 4.06 8.65
CA PRO A 194 -12.55 2.91 9.42
C PRO A 194 -12.58 3.24 10.92
N PRO A 195 -13.48 2.59 11.69
CA PRO A 195 -13.60 2.87 13.12
C PRO A 195 -12.29 2.58 13.87
N SER A 196 -12.19 2.98 15.13
CA SER A 196 -11.05 2.60 15.97
C SER A 196 -10.92 1.07 16.06
N PRO A 197 -9.73 0.48 15.85
CA PRO A 197 -9.51 -0.95 16.08
C PRO A 197 -9.46 -1.32 17.58
N VAL A 198 -9.47 -0.31 18.47
CA VAL A 198 -9.45 -0.49 19.92
C VAL A 198 -10.84 -0.92 20.41
N PRO A 199 -10.98 -2.05 21.12
CA PRO A 199 -12.27 -2.49 21.64
C PRO A 199 -12.92 -1.49 22.59
N ASP A 200 -14.26 -1.40 22.55
CA ASP A 200 -15.04 -0.45 23.35
C ASP A 200 -14.76 -0.52 24.85
N TRP A 201 -14.53 -1.73 25.38
CA TRP A 201 -14.23 -1.91 26.80
C TRP A 201 -12.93 -1.18 27.21
N LEU A 202 -11.93 -1.16 26.33
CA LEU A 202 -10.65 -0.48 26.60
C LEU A 202 -10.79 1.02 26.42
N GLN A 203 -11.57 1.47 25.43
CA GLN A 203 -11.87 2.90 25.27
C GLN A 203 -12.58 3.47 26.50
N LYS A 204 -13.57 2.74 27.04
CA LYS A 204 -14.27 3.09 28.29
C LYS A 204 -13.32 3.20 29.48
N VAL A 205 -12.41 2.24 29.64
CA VAL A 205 -11.39 2.27 30.72
C VAL A 205 -10.46 3.48 30.58
N LEU A 206 -10.10 3.87 29.35
CA LEU A 206 -9.25 5.03 29.06
C LEU A 206 -10.00 6.37 29.11
N GLY A 207 -11.29 6.39 29.45
CA GLY A 207 -12.11 7.60 29.51
C GLY A 207 -12.37 8.24 28.14
N ARG A 208 -12.14 7.51 27.04
CA ARG A 208 -12.48 7.94 25.68
C ARG A 208 -13.95 7.58 25.44
N LYS A 209 -14.78 8.58 25.15
CA LYS A 209 -16.20 8.41 24.82
C LYS A 209 -16.37 8.11 23.34
#